data_AF-A0A7S3TQA8-F1
#
_entry.id   AF-A0A7S3TQA8-F1
#
_cell.length_a   1.000
_cell.length_b   1.000
_cell.length_c   1.000
_cell.angle_alpha   90.00
_cell.angle_beta   90.00
_cell.angle_gamma   90.00
#
_symmetry.space_group_name_H-M   'P 1'
#
loop_
_entity.id
_entity.type
_entity.pdbx_description
1 polymer ?
#
loop_
_entity_poly.entity_id
_entity_poly.type
_entity_poly.pdbx_seq_one_letter_code
_entity_poly.pdbx_strand_id
1 'polypeptide(L)'
;AKCEVAGPGFINLSISTAYLEQTLDSILLHGPPPPPTPPKRVLVDFSSPNVAKEMHVGHLRSTIIGDTICRILSFCGHRVDRINHVGDWGTQFGMLLEYMRRNDDL
;
A
#
# COMPACT_ATOMS: atom_id res chain seq x y z
N ALA A 1 -31.62 16.49 -8.44
CA ALA A 1 -31.36 15.04 -8.51
C ALA A 1 -32.64 14.34 -8.94
N LYS A 2 -32.56 13.18 -9.57
CA LYS A 2 -33.70 12.38 -10.01
C LYS A 2 -33.50 10.92 -9.59
N CYS A 3 -34.56 10.26 -9.18
CA CYS A 3 -34.59 8.83 -8.89
C CYS A 3 -35.77 8.23 -9.65
N GLU A 4 -35.55 7.19 -10.44
CA GLU A 4 -36.60 6.53 -11.21
C GLU A 4 -36.41 5.01 -11.26
N VAL A 5 -37.51 4.28 -11.29
CA VAL A 5 -37.50 2.83 -11.53
C VAL A 5 -37.51 2.59 -13.03
N ALA A 6 -36.57 1.80 -13.53
CA ALA A 6 -36.42 1.48 -14.95
C ALA A 6 -36.65 -0.02 -15.21
N GLY A 7 -37.46 -0.31 -16.22
CA GLY A 7 -37.73 -1.66 -16.70
C GLY A 7 -38.22 -2.61 -15.58
N PRO A 8 -37.64 -3.81 -15.44
CA PRO A 8 -38.12 -4.85 -14.52
C PRO A 8 -37.74 -4.64 -13.05
N GLY A 9 -37.27 -3.45 -12.65
CA GLY A 9 -36.95 -3.13 -11.25
C GLY A 9 -35.57 -2.52 -11.00
N PHE A 10 -34.88 -2.00 -12.02
CA PHE A 10 -33.66 -1.22 -11.80
C PHE A 10 -34.01 0.14 -11.19
N ILE A 11 -33.09 0.72 -10.41
CA ILE A 11 -33.22 2.09 -9.90
C ILE A 11 -32.12 2.94 -10.53
N ASN A 12 -32.52 3.91 -11.34
CA ASN A 12 -31.62 4.89 -11.93
C ASN A 12 -31.56 6.12 -11.03
N LEU A 13 -30.35 6.54 -10.69
CA LEU A 13 -30.08 7.74 -9.90
C LEU A 13 -29.34 8.76 -10.78
N SER A 14 -29.91 9.96 -10.90
CA SER A 14 -29.25 11.10 -11.55
C SER A 14 -28.86 12.14 -10.49
N ILE A 15 -27.56 12.39 -10.37
CA ILE A 15 -27.00 13.40 -9.45
C ILE A 15 -27.21 14.80 -10.05
N SER A 16 -27.52 15.79 -9.21
CA SER A 16 -27.68 17.19 -9.68
C SER A 16 -26.35 17.82 -10.05
N THR A 17 -26.32 18.60 -11.13
CA THR A 17 -25.15 19.38 -11.56
C THR A 17 -24.59 20.27 -10.46
N ALA A 18 -25.45 20.99 -9.72
CA ALA A 18 -25.03 21.85 -8.62
C ALA A 18 -24.23 21.11 -7.52
N TYR A 19 -24.56 19.83 -7.26
CA TYR A 19 -23.80 19.01 -6.30
C TYR A 19 -22.42 18.64 -6.85
N LEU A 20 -22.34 18.33 -8.15
CA LEU A 20 -21.08 18.02 -8.81
C LEU A 20 -20.15 19.23 -8.84
N GLU A 21 -20.69 20.42 -9.16
CA GLU A 21 -19.95 21.69 -9.16
C GLU A 21 -19.37 21.99 -7.78
N GLN A 22 -20.19 21.94 -6.73
CA GLN A 22 -19.73 22.15 -5.34
C GLN A 22 -18.67 21.12 -4.92
N THR A 23 -18.83 19.87 -5.32
CA THR A 23 -17.85 18.81 -5.01
C THR A 23 -16.53 19.06 -5.75
N LEU A 24 -16.59 19.48 -7.02
CA LEU A 24 -15.42 19.78 -7.82
C LEU A 24 -14.65 20.96 -7.25
N ASP A 25 -15.34 22.05 -6.92
CA ASP A 25 -14.73 23.25 -6.30
C ASP A 25 -14.01 22.90 -4.99
N SER A 26 -14.64 22.07 -4.16
CA SER A 26 -14.05 21.57 -2.91
C SER A 26 -12.78 20.74 -3.16
N ILE A 27 -12.80 19.82 -4.13
CA ILE A 27 -11.64 18.99 -4.48
C ILE A 27 -10.51 19.85 -5.07
N LEU A 28 -10.82 20.85 -5.89
CA LEU A 28 -9.81 21.75 -6.46
C LEU A 28 -9.14 22.61 -5.39
N LEU A 29 -9.89 23.04 -4.37
CA LEU A 29 -9.37 23.89 -3.30
C LEU A 29 -8.65 23.11 -2.19
N HIS A 30 -9.17 21.94 -1.82
CA HIS A 30 -8.73 21.19 -0.65
C HIS A 30 -8.09 19.83 -0.96
N GLY A 31 -8.13 19.39 -2.22
CA GLY A 31 -7.77 18.04 -2.63
C GLY A 31 -8.91 17.02 -2.40
N PRO A 32 -8.77 15.79 -2.94
CA PRO A 32 -9.78 14.75 -2.74
C PRO A 32 -9.84 14.36 -1.26
N PRO A 33 -11.04 14.38 -0.64
CA PRO A 33 -11.15 13.98 0.76
C PRO A 33 -10.88 12.47 0.90
N PRO A 34 -10.26 12.05 2.01
CA PRO A 34 -10.16 10.64 2.32
C PRO A 34 -11.56 10.07 2.61
N PRO A 35 -11.78 8.77 2.39
CA PRO A 35 -13.04 8.14 2.77
C PRO A 35 -13.30 8.28 4.28
N PRO A 36 -14.56 8.44 4.72
CA PRO A 36 -14.91 8.59 6.12
C PRO A 36 -14.83 7.23 6.84
N THR A 37 -13.60 6.76 7.07
CA THR A 37 -13.34 5.50 7.77
C THR A 37 -12.71 5.75 9.13
N PRO A 38 -13.15 5.07 10.21
CA PRO A 38 -12.50 5.17 11.50
C PRO A 38 -11.01 4.79 11.41
N PRO A 39 -10.11 5.57 12.02
CA PRO A 39 -8.68 5.28 11.96
C PRO A 39 -8.38 3.94 12.64
N LYS A 40 -7.51 3.16 12.00
CA LYS A 40 -7.03 1.86 12.50
C LYS A 40 -5.51 1.84 12.43
N ARG A 41 -4.91 1.00 13.27
CA ARG A 41 -3.49 0.64 13.13
C ARG A 41 -3.39 -0.59 12.23
N VAL A 42 -2.59 -0.51 11.18
CA VAL A 42 -2.42 -1.58 10.19
C VAL A 42 -0.93 -1.87 10.03
N LEU A 43 -0.57 -3.15 10.12
CA LEU A 43 0.78 -3.62 9.82
C LEU A 43 0.76 -4.20 8.41
N VAL A 44 1.73 -3.83 7.57
CA VAL A 44 1.87 -4.35 6.21
C VAL A 44 3.28 -4.91 6.07
N ASP A 45 3.39 -6.22 5.90
CA ASP A 45 4.65 -6.93 5.65
C ASP A 45 4.83 -7.16 4.15
N PHE A 46 5.95 -6.67 3.61
CA PHE A 46 6.24 -6.72 2.19
C PHE A 46 7.74 -6.55 1.91
N SER A 47 8.12 -6.73 0.64
CA SER A 47 9.51 -6.79 0.17
C SER A 47 10.26 -8.04 0.63
N SER A 48 10.61 -8.11 1.92
CA SER A 48 11.21 -9.26 2.62
C SER A 48 12.31 -10.00 1.83
N PRO A 49 13.37 -9.31 1.37
CA PRO A 49 14.49 -9.94 0.69
C PRO A 49 15.36 -10.74 1.67
N ASN A 50 16.08 -11.73 1.13
CA ASN A 50 17.08 -12.48 1.89
C ASN A 50 18.42 -11.72 1.90
N VAL A 51 18.95 -11.36 3.07
CA VAL A 51 20.12 -10.47 3.20
C VAL A 51 21.38 -11.06 2.55
N ALA A 52 21.54 -12.38 2.64
CA ALA A 52 22.69 -13.10 2.08
C ALA A 52 22.53 -13.44 0.58
N LYS A 53 21.53 -12.87 -0.12
CA LYS A 53 21.33 -13.04 -1.56
C LYS A 53 20.93 -11.70 -2.19
N GLU A 54 21.36 -11.47 -3.42
CA GLU A 54 20.92 -10.28 -4.16
C GLU A 54 19.39 -10.22 -4.29
N MET A 55 18.85 -9.01 -4.11
CA MET A 55 17.44 -8.76 -4.36
C MET A 55 17.14 -8.94 -5.85
N HIS A 56 16.28 -9.89 -6.18
CA HIS A 56 15.82 -10.15 -7.55
C HIS A 56 14.35 -9.80 -7.76
N VAL A 57 13.89 -9.89 -9.01
CA VAL A 57 12.51 -9.58 -9.46
C VAL A 57 11.40 -10.28 -8.66
N GLY A 58 11.72 -11.39 -7.99
CA GLY A 58 10.80 -12.10 -7.10
C GLY A 58 10.32 -11.24 -5.91
N HIS A 59 11.19 -10.39 -5.38
CA HIS A 59 10.87 -9.46 -4.29
C HIS A 59 10.26 -8.14 -4.80
N LEU A 60 10.47 -7.80 -6.07
CA LEU A 60 10.01 -6.53 -6.65
C LEU A 60 8.47 -6.43 -6.63
N ARG A 61 7.77 -7.53 -6.96
CA ARG A 61 6.30 -7.56 -6.93
C ARG A 61 5.76 -7.26 -5.52
N SER A 62 6.29 -7.93 -4.51
CA SER A 62 5.90 -7.70 -3.11
C SER A 62 6.20 -6.25 -2.70
N THR A 63 7.37 -5.75 -3.10
CA THR A 63 7.82 -4.37 -2.81
C THR A 63 6.84 -3.32 -3.34
N ILE A 64 6.46 -3.42 -4.63
CA ILE A 64 5.58 -2.44 -5.28
C ILE A 64 4.15 -2.52 -4.72
N ILE A 65 3.60 -3.73 -4.62
CA ILE A 65 2.21 -3.93 -4.15
C ILE A 65 2.09 -3.48 -2.69
N GLY A 66 3.03 -3.89 -1.84
CA GLY A 66 3.02 -3.54 -0.43
C GLY A 66 3.12 -2.04 -0.19
N ASP A 67 4.02 -1.33 -0.88
CA ASP A 67 4.11 0.14 -0.75
C ASP A 67 2.85 0.83 -1.27
N THR A 68 2.27 0.34 -2.38
CA THR A 68 1.00 0.86 -2.92
C THR A 68 -0.14 0.73 -1.90
N ILE A 69 -0.27 -0.45 -1.25
CA ILE A 69 -1.25 -0.68 -0.20
C ILE A 69 -1.01 0.27 0.98
N CYS A 70 0.26 0.46 1.40
CA CYS A 70 0.58 1.37 2.49
C CYS A 70 0.18 2.82 2.18
N ARG A 71 0.38 3.28 0.93
CA ARG A 71 -0.04 4.61 0.49
C ARG A 71 -1.56 4.78 0.51
N ILE A 72 -2.30 3.80 0.00
CA ILE A 72 -3.78 3.82 0.01
C ILE A 72 -4.30 3.87 1.45
N LEU A 73 -3.80 3.00 2.33
CA LEU A 73 -4.22 2.95 3.73
C LEU A 73 -3.87 4.23 4.49
N SER A 74 -2.69 4.82 4.22
CA SER A 74 -2.29 6.10 4.81
C SER A 74 -3.20 7.23 4.31
N PHE A 75 -3.57 7.22 3.02
CA PHE A 75 -4.54 8.18 2.47
C PHE A 75 -5.90 8.03 3.13
N CYS A 76 -6.38 6.81 3.42
CA CYS A 76 -7.60 6.56 4.18
C CYS A 76 -7.53 6.96 5.68
N GLY A 77 -6.43 7.57 6.14
CA GLY A 77 -6.28 8.02 7.53
C GLY A 77 -5.88 6.92 8.51
N HIS A 78 -5.38 5.77 8.05
CA HIS A 78 -4.88 4.72 8.94
C HIS A 78 -3.43 4.97 9.37
N ARG A 79 -3.08 4.51 10.58
CA ARG A 79 -1.69 4.45 11.05
C ARG A 79 -1.05 3.17 10.51
N VAL A 80 -0.25 3.31 9.46
CA VAL A 80 0.37 2.18 8.76
C VAL A 80 1.82 1.98 9.24
N ASP A 81 2.09 0.82 9.83
CA ASP A 81 3.43 0.36 10.18
C ASP A 81 3.92 -0.57 9.03
N ARG A 82 4.98 -0.13 8.33
CA ARG A 82 5.61 -0.90 7.24
C ARG A 82 6.62 -1.87 7.82
N ILE A 83 6.44 -3.16 7.55
CA ILE A 83 7.33 -4.23 8.02
C ILE A 83 8.08 -4.79 6.82
N ASN A 84 9.40 -4.90 6.97
CA ASN A 84 10.25 -5.61 6.03
C ASN A 84 10.83 -6.82 6.76
N HIS A 85 10.17 -7.97 6.63
CA HIS A 85 10.58 -9.20 7.31
C HIS A 85 11.74 -9.87 6.58
N VAL A 86 12.91 -9.24 6.64
CA VAL A 86 14.11 -9.66 5.93
C VAL A 86 14.56 -11.07 6.35
N GLY A 87 15.08 -11.84 5.39
CA GLY A 87 15.73 -13.12 5.66
C GLY A 87 17.16 -12.92 6.16
N ASP A 88 17.30 -12.48 7.42
CA ASP A 88 18.57 -12.18 8.08
C ASP A 88 19.05 -13.29 9.03
N TRP A 89 18.34 -14.41 9.08
CA TRP A 89 18.69 -15.57 9.90
C TRP A 89 18.68 -16.86 9.08
N GLY A 90 19.83 -17.53 8.96
CA GLY A 90 19.95 -18.84 8.31
C GLY A 90 21.40 -19.31 8.10
N THR A 91 21.57 -20.57 7.66
CA THR A 91 22.89 -21.21 7.54
C THR A 91 23.82 -20.53 6.54
N GLN A 92 23.27 -19.79 5.59
CA GLN A 92 24.01 -18.98 4.63
C GLN A 92 24.95 -17.95 5.28
N PHE A 93 24.62 -17.47 6.48
CA PHE A 93 25.49 -16.55 7.23
C PHE A 93 26.78 -17.22 7.70
N GLY A 94 26.77 -18.52 8.02
CA GLY A 94 27.99 -19.24 8.41
C GLY A 94 29.02 -19.30 7.29
N MET A 95 28.57 -19.54 6.05
CA MET A 95 29.44 -19.52 4.88
C MET A 95 29.97 -18.12 4.60
N LEU A 96 29.13 -17.09 4.73
CA LEU A 96 29.52 -15.70 4.51
C LEU A 96 30.55 -15.22 5.53
N LEU A 97 30.32 -15.52 6.82
CA LEU A 97 31.25 -15.16 7.90
C LEU A 97 32.62 -15.83 7.75
N GLU A 98 32.65 -17.12 7.40
CA GLU A 98 33.92 -17.82 7.17
C GLU A 98 34.64 -17.28 5.92
N TYR A 99 33.90 -16.92 4.87
CA TYR A 99 34.49 -16.27 3.70
C TYR A 99 35.11 -14.91 4.09
N MET A 100 34.39 -14.06 4.83
CA MET A 100 34.90 -12.77 5.28
C MET A 100 36.16 -12.94 6.15
N ARG A 101 36.15 -13.87 7.12
CA ARG A 101 37.31 -14.19 7.96
C ARG A 101 38.55 -14.64 7.18
N ARG A 102 38.37 -15.21 5.98
CA ARG A 102 39.48 -15.68 5.12
C ARG A 102 40.01 -14.62 4.17
N ASN A 103 39.21 -13.59 3.85
CA ASN A 103 39.52 -12.61 2.80
C ASN A 103 39.75 -11.20 3.35
N ASP A 104 39.19 -10.88 4.51
CA ASP A 104 39.62 -9.78 5.34
C ASP A 104 40.59 -10.34 6.39
N ASP A 105 41.76 -9.72 6.59
CA ASP A 105 42.72 -10.07 7.66
C ASP A 105 42.13 -9.76 9.05
N LEU A 106 41.12 -10.53 9.46
CA LEU A 106 40.61 -10.65 10.83
C LEU A 106 41.04 -11.99 11.45
#